data_AF-A0A9U5C5N2-F1
#
_entry.id   AF-A0A9U5C5N2-F1
#
_cell.length_a   1.000
_cell.length_b   1.000
_cell.length_c   1.000
_cell.angle_alpha   90.00
_cell.angle_beta   90.00
_cell.angle_gamma   90.00
#
_symmetry.space_group_name_H-M   'P 1'
#
loop_
_entity.id
_entity.type
_entity.pdbx_description
1 polymer ?
#
loop_
_entity_poly.entity_id
_entity_poly.type
_entity_poly.pdbx_seq_one_letter_code
_entity_poly.pdbx_strand_id
1 'polypeptide(L)'
;MDVSQPFDFAAAARRDRRLARAVAMLGFALGGFFDGILLHQVLQWHHLLSGLRGAPWADLRVQVAADGLFHAAMYAIALAGLWKLWRLRTVTIAPGARERTAGAALAGFGLWHVVDGVLSHWVLGLHRVRMDVPDPLFWDVLWLVAFGLAPLFAGMALLRAAEPGSRPPYPGWQTLRARRGNGSGARWLVLAVTLAGLAAARGPGDGAFGETPNDLFEAASAATMTERLLAAPHRVLRGADEVLDAEEEEEAAPDDRVPDADAGLRSARGPMAPAAAPTQALLVVLRPGITPGRWLDALAALGGRVRWADASGAVWAVELPTAVGTLDLVARGALVTSRAGALAGCLGWTRAEAPGV
;
A
#
# COMPACT_ATOMS: atom_id res chain seq x y z
N MET A 1 -23.01 47.12 -10.51
CA MET A 1 -21.98 46.38 -9.74
C MET A 1 -20.95 47.39 -9.31
N ASP A 2 -20.66 47.46 -8.01
CA ASP A 2 -19.61 48.33 -7.48
C ASP A 2 -18.23 47.72 -7.78
N VAL A 3 -17.39 48.47 -8.50
CA VAL A 3 -16.06 48.03 -8.95
C VAL A 3 -14.95 48.57 -8.03
N SER A 4 -15.32 49.22 -6.92
CA SER A 4 -14.37 49.91 -6.02
C SER A 4 -13.73 49.04 -4.93
N GLN A 5 -14.15 47.78 -4.78
CA GLN A 5 -13.57 46.87 -3.77
C GLN A 5 -12.12 46.51 -4.13
N PRO A 6 -11.10 46.96 -3.37
CA PRO A 6 -9.71 46.65 -3.67
C PRO A 6 -9.46 45.15 -3.49
N PHE A 7 -8.69 44.56 -4.40
CA PHE A 7 -8.33 43.15 -4.32
C PHE A 7 -7.47 42.89 -3.07
N ASP A 8 -7.99 42.17 -2.08
CA ASP A 8 -7.25 41.84 -0.85
C ASP A 8 -6.14 40.81 -1.15
N PHE A 9 -4.99 41.32 -1.59
CA PHE A 9 -3.75 40.57 -1.79
C PHE A 9 -3.32 39.81 -0.53
N ALA A 10 -3.61 40.33 0.67
CA ALA A 10 -3.27 39.66 1.92
C ALA A 10 -4.20 38.47 2.19
N ALA A 11 -5.50 38.53 1.85
CA ALA A 11 -6.39 37.38 1.88
C ALA A 11 -6.00 36.32 0.85
N ALA A 12 -5.60 36.72 -0.36
CA ALA A 12 -5.09 35.81 -1.38
C ALA A 12 -3.84 35.08 -0.86
N ALA A 13 -2.83 35.80 -0.38
CA ALA A 13 -1.61 35.22 0.17
C ALA A 13 -1.86 34.34 1.42
N ARG A 14 -2.82 34.71 2.29
CA ARG A 14 -3.26 33.87 3.42
C ARG A 14 -3.91 32.56 2.94
N ARG A 15 -4.70 32.58 1.86
CA ARG A 15 -5.32 31.37 1.27
C ARG A 15 -4.28 30.48 0.60
N ASP A 16 -3.35 31.05 -0.16
CA ASP A 16 -2.27 30.31 -0.81
C ASP A 16 -1.39 29.57 0.19
N ARG A 17 -1.01 30.22 1.30
CA ARG A 17 -0.29 29.55 2.40
C ARG A 17 -1.10 28.43 3.06
N ARG A 18 -2.44 28.53 3.12
CA ARG A 18 -3.31 27.45 3.65
C ARG A 18 -3.37 26.27 2.68
N LEU A 19 -3.44 26.52 1.37
CA LEU A 19 -3.38 25.47 0.35
C LEU A 19 -2.03 24.74 0.40
N ALA A 20 -0.92 25.47 0.37
CA ALA A 20 0.42 24.90 0.46
C ALA A 20 0.60 24.05 1.73
N ARG A 21 0.12 24.51 2.89
CA ARG A 21 0.15 23.70 4.13
C ARG A 21 -0.70 22.43 4.04
N ALA A 22 -1.89 22.49 3.45
CA ALA A 22 -2.74 21.30 3.27
C ALA A 22 -2.05 20.25 2.38
N VAL A 23 -1.42 20.69 1.30
CA VAL A 23 -0.67 19.81 0.38
C VAL A 23 0.63 19.31 1.00
N ALA A 24 1.33 20.11 1.80
CA ALA A 24 2.52 19.67 2.52
C ALA A 24 2.19 18.61 3.59
N MET A 25 1.03 18.68 4.24
CA MET A 25 0.58 17.60 5.14
C MET A 25 0.35 16.29 4.38
N LEU A 26 -0.21 16.35 3.16
CA LEU A 26 -0.33 15.16 2.29
C LEU A 26 1.04 14.63 1.89
N GLY A 27 1.98 15.50 1.53
CA GLY A 27 3.37 15.12 1.22
C GLY A 27 4.08 14.45 2.40
N PHE A 28 3.93 15.00 3.61
CA PHE A 28 4.50 14.46 4.84
C PHE A 28 3.96 13.06 5.15
N ALA A 29 2.64 12.87 5.08
CA ALA A 29 2.04 11.55 5.26
C ALA A 29 2.48 10.56 4.16
N LEU A 30 2.60 11.00 2.90
CA LEU A 30 3.15 10.17 1.82
C LEU A 30 4.62 9.81 2.03
N GLY A 31 5.40 10.65 2.71
CA GLY A 31 6.75 10.31 3.16
C GLY A 31 6.71 9.16 4.17
N GLY A 32 5.89 9.29 5.22
CA GLY A 32 5.75 8.24 6.23
C GLY A 32 5.20 6.92 5.67
N PHE A 33 4.26 6.97 4.72
CA PHE A 33 3.81 5.76 4.01
C PHE A 33 4.89 5.17 3.10
N PHE A 34 5.67 6.00 2.39
CA PHE A 34 6.75 5.50 1.54
C PHE A 34 7.80 4.77 2.37
N ASP A 35 8.23 5.37 3.47
CA ASP A 35 9.21 4.83 4.39
C ASP A 35 8.70 3.54 5.07
N GLY A 36 7.53 3.60 5.71
CA GLY A 36 6.94 2.45 6.40
C GLY A 36 6.59 1.26 5.48
N ILE A 37 6.10 1.52 4.26
CA ILE A 37 5.81 0.44 3.30
C ILE A 37 7.12 -0.12 2.73
N LEU A 38 8.05 0.74 2.27
CA LEU A 38 9.25 0.28 1.60
C LEU A 38 10.24 -0.35 2.58
N LEU A 39 10.56 0.31 3.69
CA LEU A 39 11.58 -0.15 4.64
C LEU A 39 11.04 -1.17 5.64
N HIS A 40 9.85 -0.98 6.22
CA HIS A 40 9.36 -1.92 7.25
C HIS A 40 8.68 -3.16 6.67
N GLN A 41 8.03 -3.06 5.51
CA GLN A 41 7.18 -4.15 4.98
C GLN A 41 7.75 -4.83 3.74
N VAL A 42 8.29 -4.08 2.77
CA VAL A 42 8.81 -4.66 1.52
C VAL A 42 10.26 -5.12 1.67
N LEU A 43 11.14 -4.27 2.20
CA LEU A 43 12.55 -4.58 2.41
C LEU A 43 12.84 -5.16 3.80
N GLN A 44 11.97 -4.90 4.78
CA GLN A 44 12.07 -5.39 6.16
C GLN A 44 13.42 -5.06 6.85
N TRP A 45 14.02 -3.92 6.51
CA TRP A 45 15.33 -3.49 7.02
C TRP A 45 15.30 -3.06 8.49
N HIS A 46 14.14 -2.61 8.94
CA HIS A 46 13.83 -2.29 10.34
C HIS A 46 12.31 -2.18 10.51
N HIS A 47 11.85 -2.26 11.75
CA HIS A 47 10.53 -1.83 12.19
C HIS A 47 10.66 -0.57 13.07
N LEU A 48 9.55 0.10 13.36
CA LEU A 48 9.53 1.37 14.11
C LEU A 48 10.25 1.33 15.47
N LEU A 49 10.36 0.15 16.11
CA LEU A 49 10.97 -0.02 17.43
C LEU A 49 12.17 -0.97 17.41
N SER A 50 12.82 -1.21 16.25
CA SER A 50 13.92 -2.17 16.12
C SER A 50 15.19 -1.82 16.91
N GLY A 51 15.38 -0.56 17.28
CA GLY A 51 16.48 -0.10 18.15
C GLY A 51 16.21 -0.31 19.65
N LEU A 52 14.95 -0.55 20.06
CA LEU A 52 14.62 -0.82 21.46
C LEU A 52 15.02 -2.24 21.87
N ARG A 53 15.73 -2.36 23.00
CA ARG A 53 16.25 -3.63 23.51
C ARG A 53 15.36 -4.21 24.61
N GLY A 54 15.10 -5.52 24.56
CA GLY A 54 14.34 -6.26 25.57
C GLY A 54 13.32 -7.23 24.97
N ALA A 55 12.89 -8.22 25.76
CA ALA A 55 12.03 -9.30 25.27
C ALA A 55 10.71 -8.85 24.60
N PRO A 56 9.98 -7.81 25.07
CA PRO A 56 8.76 -7.36 24.40
C PRO A 56 9.00 -6.78 23.00
N TRP A 57 10.16 -6.13 22.79
CA TRP A 57 10.50 -5.47 21.52
C TRP A 57 11.07 -6.46 20.49
N ALA A 58 11.52 -7.64 20.93
CA ALA A 58 11.91 -8.74 20.06
C ALA A 58 10.71 -9.50 19.46
N ASP A 59 9.48 -9.30 19.95
CA ASP A 59 8.28 -9.92 19.38
C ASP A 59 7.86 -9.19 18.09
N LEU A 60 7.91 -9.90 16.97
CA LEU A 60 7.46 -9.41 15.66
C LEU A 60 6.01 -8.89 15.68
N ARG A 61 5.14 -9.43 16.53
CA ARG A 61 3.75 -8.95 16.67
C ARG A 61 3.70 -7.54 17.25
N VAL A 62 4.60 -7.21 18.18
CA VAL A 62 4.71 -5.87 18.78
C VAL A 62 5.27 -4.90 17.75
N GLN A 63 6.30 -5.30 17.00
CA GLN A 63 6.88 -4.49 15.92
C GLN A 63 5.84 -4.19 14.81
N VAL A 64 5.14 -5.21 14.29
CA VAL A 64 4.09 -5.04 13.27
C VAL A 64 2.90 -4.22 13.80
N ALA A 65 2.55 -4.34 15.09
CA ALA A 65 1.53 -3.50 15.70
C ALA A 65 1.97 -2.02 15.80
N ALA A 66 3.23 -1.76 16.18
CA ALA A 66 3.81 -0.42 16.23
C ALA A 66 3.84 0.22 14.83
N ASP A 67 4.26 -0.53 13.81
CA ASP A 67 4.19 -0.10 12.41
C ASP A 67 2.76 0.23 11.98
N GLY A 68 1.78 -0.61 12.32
CA GLY A 68 0.37 -0.39 12.02
C GLY A 68 -0.18 0.89 12.68
N LEU A 69 0.20 1.17 13.92
CA LEU A 69 -0.15 2.41 14.63
C LEU A 69 0.52 3.64 13.99
N PHE A 70 1.76 3.52 13.54
CA PHE A 70 2.45 4.57 12.77
C PHE A 70 1.72 4.86 11.45
N HIS A 71 1.31 3.83 10.70
CA HIS A 71 0.53 4.00 9.48
C HIS A 71 -0.84 4.64 9.76
N ALA A 72 -1.50 4.28 10.87
CA ALA A 72 -2.74 4.93 11.31
C ALA A 72 -2.54 6.42 11.63
N ALA A 73 -1.40 6.80 12.23
CA ALA A 73 -1.05 8.20 12.44
C ALA A 73 -0.81 8.94 11.11
N MET A 74 -0.14 8.32 10.14
CA MET A 74 0.01 8.88 8.79
C MET A 74 -1.34 9.03 8.06
N TYR A 75 -2.27 8.09 8.23
CA TYR A 75 -3.65 8.24 7.72
C TYR A 75 -4.36 9.43 8.36
N ALA A 76 -4.22 9.66 9.66
CA ALA A 76 -4.82 10.81 10.33
C ALA A 76 -4.27 12.15 9.80
N ILE A 77 -2.95 12.23 9.57
CA ILE A 77 -2.31 13.41 8.96
C ILE A 77 -2.80 13.61 7.52
N ALA A 78 -2.86 12.54 6.72
CA ALA A 78 -3.34 12.57 5.34
C ALA A 78 -4.80 13.03 5.27
N LEU A 79 -5.68 12.48 6.11
CA LEU A 79 -7.09 12.88 6.20
C LEU A 79 -7.25 14.34 6.63
N ALA A 80 -6.44 14.82 7.58
CA ALA A 80 -6.45 16.22 7.98
C ALA A 80 -5.96 17.16 6.85
N GLY A 81 -4.96 16.75 6.07
CA GLY A 81 -4.50 17.45 4.87
C GLY A 81 -5.57 17.49 3.77
N LEU A 82 -6.18 16.34 3.47
CA LEU A 82 -7.24 16.19 2.48
C LEU A 82 -8.50 16.97 2.85
N TRP A 83 -8.90 16.97 4.13
CA TRP A 83 -10.02 17.75 4.63
C TRP A 83 -9.75 19.26 4.48
N LYS A 84 -8.55 19.74 4.83
CA LYS A 84 -8.16 21.15 4.59
C LYS A 84 -8.21 21.50 3.10
N LEU A 85 -7.72 20.62 2.23
CA LEU A 85 -7.77 20.79 0.78
C LEU A 85 -9.21 20.81 0.26
N TRP A 86 -10.07 19.90 0.73
CA TRP A 86 -11.50 19.85 0.41
C TRP A 86 -12.26 21.10 0.87
N ARG A 87 -11.90 21.68 2.03
CA ARG A 87 -12.43 22.98 2.50
C ARG A 87 -11.94 24.17 1.65
N LEU A 88 -10.91 24.00 0.83
CA LEU A 88 -10.33 25.02 -0.07
C LEU A 88 -10.61 24.74 -1.57
N ARG A 89 -11.41 23.70 -1.89
CA ARG A 89 -11.61 23.18 -3.26
C ARG A 89 -12.25 24.14 -4.27
N THR A 90 -12.84 25.24 -3.83
CA THR A 90 -13.52 26.23 -4.68
C THR A 90 -12.55 27.23 -5.32
N VAL A 91 -11.24 27.06 -5.15
CA VAL A 91 -10.21 27.95 -5.71
C VAL A 91 -9.82 27.52 -7.13
N THR A 92 -9.91 28.46 -8.06
CA THR A 92 -9.61 28.30 -9.49
C THR A 92 -8.11 28.18 -9.78
N ILE A 93 -7.80 27.69 -10.98
CA ILE A 93 -6.44 27.44 -11.49
C ILE A 93 -5.67 28.77 -11.63
N ALA A 94 -4.99 29.18 -10.56
CA ALA A 94 -4.10 30.34 -10.59
C ALA A 94 -2.76 30.00 -11.30
N PRO A 95 -2.12 30.96 -11.97
CA PRO A 95 -0.75 30.78 -12.45
C PRO A 95 0.18 30.30 -11.33
N GLY A 96 1.06 29.34 -11.64
CA GLY A 96 1.96 28.74 -10.65
C GLY A 96 1.30 27.76 -9.67
N ALA A 97 0.00 27.43 -9.80
CA ALA A 97 -0.67 26.49 -8.90
C ALA A 97 -0.07 25.07 -8.97
N ARG A 98 0.36 24.60 -10.15
CA ARG A 98 1.00 23.29 -10.31
C ARG A 98 2.31 23.22 -9.54
N GLU A 99 3.16 24.23 -9.70
CA GLU A 99 4.46 24.34 -9.06
C GLU A 99 4.33 24.51 -7.54
N ARG A 100 3.33 25.27 -7.06
CA ARG A 100 3.02 25.37 -5.62
C ARG A 100 2.56 24.04 -5.02
N THR A 101 1.67 23.32 -5.68
CA THR A 101 1.19 22.01 -5.21
C THR A 101 2.31 20.98 -5.22
N ALA A 102 3.07 20.88 -6.32
CA ALA A 102 4.21 19.96 -6.41
C ALA A 102 5.31 20.31 -5.40
N GLY A 103 5.64 21.59 -5.26
CA GLY A 103 6.65 22.07 -4.32
C GLY A 103 6.27 21.85 -2.86
N ALA A 104 4.99 22.10 -2.51
CA ALA A 104 4.48 21.81 -1.17
C ALA A 104 4.48 20.31 -0.86
N ALA A 105 4.07 19.46 -1.79
CA ALA A 105 4.08 18.00 -1.61
C ALA A 105 5.51 17.46 -1.41
N LEU A 106 6.46 17.88 -2.25
CA LEU A 106 7.88 17.49 -2.11
C LEU A 106 8.51 18.03 -0.81
N ALA A 107 8.20 19.26 -0.42
CA ALA A 107 8.65 19.82 0.85
C ALA A 107 8.09 19.06 2.06
N GLY A 108 6.82 18.64 2.01
CA GLY A 108 6.22 17.76 3.02
C GLY A 108 6.90 16.40 3.10
N PHE A 109 7.08 15.74 1.95
CA PHE A 109 7.73 14.42 1.84
C PHE A 109 9.15 14.44 2.39
N GLY A 110 9.94 15.45 2.00
CA GLY A 110 11.30 15.61 2.52
C GLY A 110 11.33 15.95 4.01
N LEU A 111 10.37 16.74 4.50
CA LEU A 111 10.26 17.05 5.93
C LEU A 111 9.98 15.81 6.78
N TRP A 112 9.21 14.82 6.29
CA TRP A 112 9.04 13.54 7.00
C TRP A 112 10.39 12.86 7.24
N HIS A 113 11.16 12.59 6.18
CA HIS A 113 12.42 11.86 6.30
C HIS A 113 13.50 12.63 7.06
N VAL A 114 13.44 13.98 7.08
CA VAL A 114 14.28 14.80 7.98
C VAL A 114 13.85 14.65 9.44
N VAL A 115 12.55 14.64 9.72
CA VAL A 115 12.04 14.40 11.08
C VAL A 115 12.42 12.99 11.54
N ASP A 116 12.19 11.96 10.73
CA ASP A 116 12.48 10.58 11.10
C ASP A 116 14.00 10.31 11.24
N GLY A 117 14.79 10.71 10.24
CA GLY A 117 16.24 10.55 10.26
C GLY A 117 16.94 11.29 11.40
N VAL A 118 16.43 12.45 11.84
CA VAL A 118 17.02 13.16 12.98
C VAL A 118 16.40 12.69 14.30
N LEU A 119 15.07 12.68 14.42
CA LEU A 119 14.39 12.39 15.68
C LEU A 119 14.39 10.90 15.99
N SER A 120 13.89 10.05 15.09
CA SER A 120 13.77 8.61 15.32
C SER A 120 15.13 7.93 15.32
N HIS A 121 15.97 8.17 14.30
CA HIS A 121 17.24 7.44 14.18
C HIS A 121 18.35 7.92 15.11
N TRP A 122 18.53 9.25 15.24
CA TRP A 122 19.72 9.80 15.91
C TRP A 122 19.46 10.31 17.32
N VAL A 123 18.31 10.96 17.57
CA VAL A 123 17.97 11.50 18.90
C VAL A 123 17.34 10.45 19.81
N LEU A 124 16.38 9.68 19.30
CA LEU A 124 15.64 8.68 20.09
C LEU A 124 16.19 7.25 19.93
N GLY A 125 16.93 6.97 18.85
CA GLY A 125 17.48 5.63 18.58
C GLY A 125 16.42 4.53 18.41
N LEU A 126 15.22 4.87 17.93
CA LEU A 126 14.09 3.93 17.80
C LEU A 126 14.35 2.85 16.74
N HIS A 127 15.08 3.21 15.69
CA HIS A 127 15.50 2.36 14.57
C HIS A 127 16.63 3.06 13.80
N ARG A 128 17.26 2.42 12.82
CA ARG A 128 18.19 3.02 11.84
C ARG A 128 17.74 2.58 10.46
N VAL A 129 18.10 3.29 9.38
CA VAL A 129 17.62 2.97 8.01
C VAL A 129 17.86 1.51 7.66
N ARG A 130 19.01 0.96 8.05
CA ARG A 130 19.38 -0.43 7.81
C ARG A 130 20.09 -1.01 9.03
N MET A 131 19.48 -2.03 9.66
CA MET A 131 19.94 -2.60 10.94
C MET A 131 20.83 -3.85 10.77
N ASP A 132 20.81 -4.50 9.60
CA ASP A 132 21.51 -5.75 9.29
C ASP A 132 22.96 -5.56 8.78
N VAL A 133 23.56 -4.39 8.99
CA VAL A 133 24.87 -4.01 8.41
C VAL A 133 25.85 -3.46 9.46
N PRO A 134 27.17 -3.62 9.27
CA PRO A 134 28.18 -3.13 10.22
C PRO A 134 28.23 -1.60 10.38
N ASP A 135 27.91 -0.85 9.32
CA ASP A 135 27.83 0.62 9.34
C ASP A 135 26.43 1.11 8.89
N PRO A 136 25.50 1.34 9.85
CA PRO A 136 24.21 1.95 9.57
C PRO A 136 24.28 3.45 9.20
N LEU A 137 25.36 4.16 9.58
CA LEU A 137 25.42 5.62 9.43
C LEU A 137 25.51 6.02 7.96
N PHE A 138 26.23 5.24 7.13
CA PHE A 138 26.22 5.43 5.68
C PHE A 138 24.79 5.43 5.09
N TRP A 139 23.97 4.47 5.50
CA TRP A 139 22.60 4.32 5.01
C TRP A 139 21.67 5.43 5.50
N ASP A 140 21.81 5.85 6.77
CA ASP A 140 21.08 7.01 7.31
C ASP A 140 21.38 8.29 6.53
N VAL A 141 22.67 8.58 6.29
CA VAL A 141 23.08 9.80 5.56
C VAL A 141 22.60 9.74 4.12
N LEU A 142 22.71 8.59 3.45
CA LEU A 142 22.23 8.41 2.08
C LEU A 142 20.72 8.61 1.98
N TRP A 143 19.94 8.02 2.90
CA TRP A 143 18.48 8.14 2.95
C TRP A 143 18.04 9.58 3.25
N LEU A 144 18.65 10.20 4.26
CA LEU A 144 18.40 11.59 4.64
C LEU A 144 18.69 12.55 3.48
N VAL A 145 19.79 12.35 2.73
CA VAL A 145 20.11 13.19 1.58
C VAL A 145 19.13 12.93 0.43
N ALA A 146 18.88 11.67 0.07
CA ALA A 146 18.08 11.31 -1.11
C ALA A 146 16.58 11.55 -0.96
N PHE A 147 16.00 11.23 0.21
CA PHE A 147 14.55 11.28 0.46
C PHE A 147 14.13 12.36 1.47
N GLY A 148 15.07 12.91 2.25
CA GLY A 148 14.86 14.09 3.09
C GLY A 148 15.24 15.39 2.41
N LEU A 149 16.52 15.71 2.40
CA LEU A 149 17.07 17.01 2.00
C LEU A 149 16.82 17.32 0.52
N ALA A 150 17.11 16.42 -0.41
CA ALA A 150 16.93 16.66 -1.83
C ALA A 150 15.47 17.04 -2.21
N PRO A 151 14.41 16.27 -1.84
CA PRO A 151 13.04 16.66 -2.12
C PRO A 151 12.59 17.87 -1.28
N LEU A 152 13.09 18.07 -0.06
CA LEU A 152 12.80 19.26 0.74
C LEU A 152 13.29 20.54 0.05
N PHE A 153 14.57 20.58 -0.36
CA PHE A 153 15.16 21.72 -1.06
C PHE A 153 14.55 21.92 -2.47
N ALA A 154 14.31 20.84 -3.22
CA ALA A 154 13.59 20.92 -4.50
C ALA A 154 12.16 21.47 -4.33
N GLY A 155 11.45 21.04 -3.29
CA GLY A 155 10.12 21.54 -2.95
C GLY A 155 10.12 23.03 -2.63
N MET A 156 11.06 23.49 -1.81
CA MET A 156 11.25 24.92 -1.52
C MET A 156 11.64 25.74 -2.76
N ALA A 157 12.46 25.21 -3.66
CA ALA A 157 12.81 25.88 -4.91
C ALA A 157 11.60 26.05 -5.84
N LEU A 158 10.73 25.02 -5.95
CA LEU A 158 9.49 25.10 -6.71
C LEU A 158 8.49 26.11 -6.11
N LEU A 159 8.41 26.19 -4.77
CA LEU A 159 7.57 27.18 -4.08
C LEU A 159 8.03 28.61 -4.38
N ARG A 160 9.34 28.90 -4.30
CA ARG A 160 9.93 30.21 -4.65
C ARG A 160 9.71 30.57 -6.13
N ALA A 161 9.90 29.60 -7.03
CA ALA A 161 9.71 29.79 -8.47
C ALA A 161 8.24 30.05 -8.90
N ALA A 162 7.30 29.92 -7.97
CA ALA A 162 5.88 30.14 -8.18
C ALA A 162 5.33 31.43 -7.55
N GLU A 163 6.19 32.25 -6.93
CA GLU A 163 5.77 33.56 -6.41
C GLU A 163 5.47 34.56 -7.56
N PRO A 164 4.42 35.40 -7.44
CA PRO A 164 4.13 36.43 -8.42
C PRO A 164 5.28 37.46 -8.50
N GLY A 165 5.95 37.52 -9.64
CA GLY A 165 7.17 38.33 -9.84
C GLY A 165 8.38 37.50 -10.27
N SER A 166 8.43 36.20 -9.95
CA SER A 166 9.51 35.27 -10.34
C SER A 166 9.57 34.94 -11.84
N ARG A 167 8.69 35.54 -12.66
CA ARG A 167 8.55 35.27 -14.10
C ARG A 167 8.62 36.58 -14.87
N PRO A 168 9.43 36.68 -15.94
CA PRO A 168 9.45 37.88 -16.77
C PRO A 168 8.05 38.12 -17.38
N PRO A 169 7.63 39.39 -17.59
CA PRO A 169 6.23 39.73 -17.88
C PRO A 169 5.59 39.02 -19.09
N TYR A 170 6.40 38.57 -20.05
CA TYR A 170 5.93 37.75 -21.18
C TYR A 170 6.91 36.60 -21.46
N PRO A 171 6.48 35.33 -21.34
CA PRO A 171 7.16 34.24 -22.01
C PRO A 171 6.80 34.32 -23.50
N GLY A 172 7.73 34.80 -24.33
CA GLY A 172 7.60 34.66 -25.79
C GLY A 172 7.31 33.20 -26.13
N TRP A 173 6.40 32.95 -27.08
CA TRP A 173 5.82 31.63 -27.38
C TRP A 173 6.84 30.48 -27.59
N GLN A 174 8.07 30.84 -27.96
CA GLN A 174 9.25 29.97 -28.07
C GLN A 174 9.58 29.26 -26.73
N THR A 175 9.45 29.96 -25.60
CA THR A 175 9.77 29.44 -24.25
C THR A 175 8.73 28.43 -23.72
N LEU A 176 7.47 28.54 -24.15
CA LEU A 176 6.43 27.55 -23.84
C LEU A 176 6.71 26.20 -24.53
N ARG A 177 7.34 26.23 -25.72
CA ARG A 177 7.78 25.02 -26.42
C ARG A 177 8.99 24.37 -25.72
N ALA A 178 9.94 25.17 -25.22
CA ALA A 178 11.09 24.69 -24.46
C ALA A 178 10.73 24.12 -23.07
N ARG A 179 9.68 24.65 -22.41
CA ARG A 179 9.18 24.14 -21.12
C ARG A 179 8.28 22.91 -21.21
N ARG A 180 8.05 22.34 -22.40
CA ARG A 180 7.61 20.94 -22.54
C ARG A 180 8.79 20.00 -22.27
N GLY A 181 9.40 20.14 -21.09
CA GLY A 181 10.58 19.41 -20.68
C GLY A 181 10.33 17.91 -20.80
N ASN A 182 11.27 17.20 -21.44
CA ASN A 182 11.20 15.76 -21.58
C ASN A 182 10.88 15.11 -20.23
N GLY A 183 9.95 14.16 -20.20
CA GLY A 183 9.61 13.35 -19.02
C GLY A 183 10.77 12.53 -18.44
N SER A 184 11.96 12.67 -19.02
CA SER A 184 13.27 12.26 -18.52
C SER A 184 13.45 12.46 -17.01
N GLY A 185 13.15 13.61 -16.41
CA GLY A 185 13.35 13.80 -14.96
C GLY A 185 12.58 12.79 -14.09
N ALA A 186 11.30 12.55 -14.40
CA ALA A 186 10.50 11.54 -13.70
C ALA A 186 10.94 10.11 -14.05
N ARG A 187 11.34 9.86 -15.31
CA ARG A 187 11.90 8.57 -15.75
C ARG A 187 13.22 8.23 -15.06
N TRP A 188 14.12 9.20 -14.88
CA TRP A 188 15.38 9.05 -14.18
C TRP A 188 15.17 8.83 -12.68
N LEU A 189 14.19 9.51 -12.06
CA LEU A 189 13.84 9.24 -10.66
C LEU A 189 13.29 7.82 -10.47
N VAL A 190 12.34 7.39 -11.32
CA VAL A 190 11.82 6.01 -11.29
C VAL A 190 12.92 5.00 -11.56
N LEU A 191 13.80 5.24 -12.55
CA LEU A 191 14.93 4.36 -12.85
C LEU A 191 15.93 4.30 -11.69
N ALA A 192 16.26 5.43 -11.05
CA ALA A 192 17.17 5.47 -9.91
C ALA A 192 16.60 4.71 -8.70
N VAL A 193 15.30 4.87 -8.38
CA VAL A 193 14.63 4.11 -7.32
C VAL A 193 14.62 2.61 -7.64
N THR A 194 14.27 2.22 -8.87
CA THR A 194 14.27 0.82 -9.31
C THR A 194 15.68 0.21 -9.26
N LEU A 195 16.71 0.93 -9.73
CA LEU A 195 18.10 0.46 -9.71
C LEU A 195 18.67 0.39 -8.28
N ALA A 196 18.33 1.33 -7.40
CA ALA A 196 18.72 1.30 -6.00
C ALA A 196 18.11 0.09 -5.27
N GLY A 197 16.82 -0.21 -5.51
CA GLY A 197 16.19 -1.43 -4.99
C GLY A 197 16.85 -2.72 -5.50
N LEU A 198 17.17 -2.79 -6.80
CA LEU A 198 17.89 -3.93 -7.41
C LEU A 198 19.34 -4.06 -6.96
N ALA A 199 20.01 -2.97 -6.57
CA ALA A 199 21.35 -2.98 -6.01
C ALA A 199 21.32 -3.46 -4.55
N ALA A 200 20.38 -2.94 -3.75
CA ALA A 200 20.29 -3.26 -2.33
C ALA A 200 19.71 -4.67 -2.05
N ALA A 201 19.03 -5.27 -3.02
CA ALA A 201 18.64 -6.69 -3.02
C ALA A 201 19.82 -7.67 -3.24
N ARG A 202 21.03 -7.17 -3.53
CA ARG A 202 22.26 -7.99 -3.48
C ARG A 202 22.90 -7.83 -2.12
N GLY A 203 22.93 -8.91 -1.34
CA GLY A 203 23.61 -8.94 -0.05
C GLY A 203 25.13 -8.67 -0.19
N PRO A 204 25.80 -8.16 0.86
CA PRO A 204 27.24 -7.91 0.83
C PRO A 204 28.01 -9.22 0.66
N GLY A 205 28.91 -9.28 -0.31
CA GLY A 205 29.93 -10.34 -0.39
C GLY A 205 31.05 -10.08 0.60
N ASP A 206 31.61 -11.17 1.12
CA ASP A 206 32.55 -11.20 2.24
C ASP A 206 33.79 -10.31 2.01
N GLY A 207 33.96 -9.26 2.83
CA GLY A 207 35.07 -8.32 2.74
C GLY A 207 35.36 -7.66 4.07
N ALA A 208 36.54 -7.92 4.63
CA ALA A 208 36.98 -7.44 5.94
C ALA A 208 37.58 -6.02 5.90
N PHE A 209 38.21 -5.62 7.03
CA PHE A 209 38.69 -4.27 7.39
C PHE A 209 37.55 -3.32 7.80
N GLY A 210 37.65 -2.53 8.87
CA GLY A 210 38.70 -2.32 9.87
C GLY A 210 38.25 -1.16 10.78
N GLU A 211 38.72 -1.07 12.02
CA GLU A 211 38.16 -0.19 13.08
C GLU A 211 37.80 1.24 12.60
N THR A 212 36.55 1.65 12.81
CA THR A 212 35.99 2.93 12.32
C THR A 212 35.69 3.92 13.47
N PRO A 213 35.58 5.25 13.20
CA PRO A 213 35.65 6.31 14.24
C PRO A 213 34.47 6.45 15.22
N ASN A 214 33.72 5.38 15.51
CA ASN A 214 32.40 5.45 16.14
C ASN A 214 32.42 5.71 17.67
N ASP A 215 33.57 5.45 18.33
CA ASP A 215 33.74 5.58 19.79
C ASP A 215 33.45 7.00 20.33
N LEU A 216 33.57 8.02 19.48
CA LEU A 216 33.35 9.41 19.85
C LEU A 216 31.88 9.82 19.93
N PHE A 217 30.94 9.03 19.36
CA PHE A 217 29.51 9.35 19.37
C PHE A 217 28.71 8.50 20.37
N GLU A 218 29.08 7.23 20.60
CA GLU A 218 28.45 6.41 21.66
C GLU A 218 28.65 7.02 23.06
N ALA A 219 29.79 7.67 23.30
CA ALA A 219 30.07 8.38 24.54
C ALA A 219 29.09 9.54 24.82
N ALA A 220 28.48 10.13 23.78
CA ALA A 220 27.52 11.23 23.93
C ALA A 220 26.09 10.75 24.20
N SER A 221 25.68 9.60 23.65
CA SER A 221 24.33 9.03 23.84
C SER A 221 24.22 8.19 25.11
N ALA A 222 25.30 7.56 25.60
CA ALA A 222 25.32 6.80 26.84
C ALA A 222 25.01 7.63 28.10
N ALA A 223 25.22 8.95 28.05
CA ALA A 223 25.11 9.86 29.20
C ALA A 223 23.69 10.14 29.71
N THR A 224 22.63 9.64 29.05
CA THR A 224 21.24 10.13 29.28
C THR A 224 20.25 9.10 29.84
N MET A 225 20.60 7.81 29.98
CA MET A 225 19.63 6.79 30.43
C MET A 225 20.26 5.60 31.20
N THR A 226 21.16 5.83 32.16
CA THR A 226 21.74 4.74 32.97
C THR A 226 21.91 5.07 34.46
N GLU A 227 20.81 5.40 35.14
CA GLU A 227 20.68 5.11 36.58
C GLU A 227 19.24 4.73 36.93
N ARG A 228 19.09 3.82 37.90
CA ARG A 228 17.83 3.25 38.43
C ARG A 228 17.12 2.21 37.53
N LEU A 229 17.61 0.97 37.56
CA LEU A 229 16.94 -0.14 38.28
C LEU A 229 17.78 -1.43 38.18
N LEU A 230 18.46 -1.76 39.27
CA LEU A 230 19.20 -3.02 39.47
C LEU A 230 18.39 -4.03 40.29
N ALA A 231 18.73 -5.32 40.14
CA ALA A 231 18.32 -6.49 40.95
C ALA A 231 16.86 -7.00 40.76
N ALA A 232 16.54 -8.31 40.72
CA ALA A 232 17.33 -9.55 40.82
C ALA A 232 16.53 -10.77 40.20
N PRO A 233 17.01 -12.05 40.24
CA PRO A 233 16.70 -13.06 39.19
C PRO A 233 15.88 -14.31 39.62
N HIS A 234 15.26 -15.01 38.66
CA HIS A 234 14.92 -16.46 38.65
C HIS A 234 14.57 -16.93 37.21
N ARG A 235 14.52 -18.20 36.80
CA ARG A 235 15.31 -19.45 36.96
C ARG A 235 14.57 -20.53 36.13
N VAL A 236 15.24 -21.08 35.11
CA VAL A 236 15.05 -22.36 34.37
C VAL A 236 13.81 -23.24 34.68
N LEU A 237 13.11 -23.70 33.63
CA LEU A 237 12.61 -25.09 33.48
C LEU A 237 12.79 -25.59 32.04
N ARG A 238 12.78 -26.92 31.84
CA ARG A 238 13.33 -27.64 30.67
C ARG A 238 12.50 -28.90 30.34
N GLY A 239 12.15 -29.07 29.07
CA GLY A 239 11.93 -30.37 28.39
C GLY A 239 10.58 -31.09 28.56
N ALA A 240 10.08 -31.64 27.44
CA ALA A 240 9.54 -33.00 27.30
C ALA A 240 9.34 -33.30 25.79
N ASP A 241 9.73 -34.50 25.35
CA ASP A 241 9.61 -35.02 23.97
C ASP A 241 8.43 -36.04 23.87
N GLU A 242 8.44 -36.92 22.85
CA GLU A 242 7.47 -37.99 22.49
C GLU A 242 6.31 -37.51 21.57
N VAL A 243 6.17 -37.88 20.29
CA VAL A 243 6.38 -39.14 19.51
C VAL A 243 5.35 -40.24 19.79
N LEU A 244 4.52 -40.55 18.77
CA LEU A 244 4.08 -41.91 18.40
C LEU A 244 3.56 -41.90 16.95
N ASP A 245 3.86 -42.98 16.22
CA ASP A 245 3.58 -43.20 14.79
C ASP A 245 2.31 -44.04 14.54
N ALA A 246 1.97 -44.23 13.25
CA ALA A 246 1.24 -45.37 12.67
C ALA A 246 -0.27 -45.50 13.00
N GLU A 247 -1.14 -46.08 12.15
CA GLU A 247 -0.98 -46.65 10.80
C GLU A 247 -2.31 -46.63 10.00
N GLU A 248 -2.23 -47.14 8.78
CA GLU A 248 -3.16 -47.21 7.64
C GLU A 248 -4.58 -47.78 7.89
N GLU A 249 -5.53 -47.46 6.99
CA GLU A 249 -6.38 -48.50 6.35
C GLU A 249 -6.98 -48.04 4.99
N GLU A 250 -7.12 -49.00 4.07
CA GLU A 250 -7.62 -48.89 2.67
C GLU A 250 -8.91 -49.75 2.54
N GLU A 251 -9.76 -49.72 1.51
CA GLU A 251 -9.72 -49.21 0.13
C GLU A 251 -11.18 -48.90 -0.33
N ALA A 252 -11.41 -48.81 -1.64
CA ALA A 252 -12.56 -49.36 -2.39
C ALA A 252 -13.58 -48.38 -2.98
N ALA A 253 -13.63 -48.40 -4.32
CA ALA A 253 -14.69 -47.93 -5.20
C ALA A 253 -14.65 -48.77 -6.51
N PRO A 254 -15.60 -48.67 -7.48
CA PRO A 254 -17.03 -48.34 -7.43
C PRO A 254 -17.92 -49.47 -8.04
N ASP A 255 -19.25 -49.28 -8.19
CA ASP A 255 -20.13 -50.11 -9.05
C ASP A 255 -20.87 -49.22 -10.07
N ASP A 256 -20.80 -49.60 -11.35
CA ASP A 256 -21.33 -48.86 -12.50
C ASP A 256 -22.68 -49.41 -12.95
N ARG A 257 -23.78 -48.64 -12.86
CA ARG A 257 -25.04 -48.98 -13.54
C ARG A 257 -25.77 -47.78 -14.16
N VAL A 258 -25.80 -47.80 -15.50
CA VAL A 258 -26.70 -47.00 -16.34
C VAL A 258 -27.81 -47.90 -16.88
N PRO A 259 -29.09 -47.52 -16.75
CA PRO A 259 -30.17 -48.08 -17.58
C PRO A 259 -30.57 -47.08 -18.68
N ASP A 260 -30.53 -47.56 -19.92
CA ASP A 260 -31.08 -46.88 -21.10
C ASP A 260 -32.57 -47.24 -21.28
N ALA A 261 -33.39 -46.31 -21.77
CA ALA A 261 -34.82 -46.51 -21.98
C ALA A 261 -35.43 -45.48 -22.96
N ASP A 262 -35.12 -45.64 -24.24
CA ASP A 262 -35.71 -44.88 -25.33
C ASP A 262 -37.12 -45.40 -25.68
N ALA A 263 -38.19 -44.67 -25.33
CA ALA A 263 -39.55 -44.87 -25.88
C ALA A 263 -40.53 -43.72 -25.52
N GLY A 264 -41.12 -43.06 -26.53
CA GLY A 264 -42.47 -42.50 -26.37
C GLY A 264 -42.73 -41.02 -26.67
N LEU A 265 -42.69 -40.64 -27.95
CA LEU A 265 -43.84 -40.02 -28.66
C LEU A 265 -44.39 -38.62 -28.24
N ARG A 266 -44.60 -37.79 -29.27
CA ARG A 266 -45.50 -36.61 -29.40
C ARG A 266 -44.94 -35.23 -29.02
N SER A 267 -44.86 -34.39 -30.05
CA SER A 267 -44.69 -32.94 -29.97
C SER A 267 -45.90 -32.24 -29.35
N ALA A 268 -45.82 -31.95 -28.05
CA ALA A 268 -46.63 -30.91 -27.44
C ALA A 268 -45.85 -29.58 -27.49
N ARG A 269 -46.35 -28.59 -28.23
CA ARG A 269 -45.90 -27.20 -28.06
C ARG A 269 -46.40 -26.72 -26.70
N GLY A 270 -45.56 -26.86 -25.68
CA GLY A 270 -45.80 -26.25 -24.37
C GLY A 270 -45.94 -24.72 -24.47
N PRO A 271 -46.52 -24.07 -23.45
CA PRO A 271 -46.63 -22.62 -23.43
C PRO A 271 -45.25 -21.98 -23.60
N MET A 272 -45.20 -20.88 -24.34
CA MET A 272 -43.97 -20.16 -24.65
C MET A 272 -43.21 -19.88 -23.34
N ALA A 273 -42.05 -20.52 -23.16
CA ALA A 273 -41.30 -20.45 -21.91
C ALA A 273 -41.00 -18.99 -21.57
N PRO A 274 -41.13 -18.57 -20.30
CA PRO A 274 -40.75 -17.22 -19.90
C PRO A 274 -39.28 -17.01 -20.30
N ALA A 275 -38.98 -15.86 -20.90
CA ALA A 275 -37.63 -15.54 -21.35
C ALA A 275 -36.64 -15.74 -20.19
N ALA A 276 -35.63 -16.58 -20.40
CA ALA A 276 -34.66 -16.92 -19.36
C ALA A 276 -34.05 -15.63 -18.80
N ALA A 277 -34.08 -15.48 -17.47
CA ALA A 277 -33.52 -14.30 -16.82
C ALA A 277 -32.04 -14.14 -17.23
N PRO A 278 -31.59 -12.93 -17.62
CA PRO A 278 -30.24 -12.75 -18.13
C PRO A 278 -29.21 -13.19 -17.09
N THR A 279 -28.35 -14.13 -17.48
CA THR A 279 -27.28 -14.68 -16.64
C THR A 279 -25.93 -14.00 -16.90
N GLN A 280 -24.99 -14.16 -15.98
CA GLN A 280 -23.61 -13.69 -16.08
C GLN A 280 -22.65 -14.77 -15.59
N ALA A 281 -21.50 -14.90 -16.26
CA ALA A 281 -20.39 -15.71 -15.78
C ALA A 281 -19.56 -14.93 -14.73
N LEU A 282 -19.23 -15.58 -13.63
CA LEU A 282 -18.54 -14.99 -12.48
C LEU A 282 -17.46 -15.96 -11.97
N LEU A 283 -16.28 -15.43 -11.64
CA LEU A 283 -15.28 -16.17 -10.87
C LEU A 283 -15.52 -15.88 -9.38
N VAL A 284 -15.63 -16.94 -8.59
CA VAL A 284 -15.84 -16.91 -7.14
C VAL A 284 -14.70 -17.65 -6.44
N VAL A 285 -14.09 -17.01 -5.45
CA VAL A 285 -13.16 -17.66 -4.51
C VAL A 285 -13.89 -17.79 -3.18
N LEU A 286 -13.96 -19.00 -2.64
CA LEU A 286 -14.60 -19.29 -1.36
C LEU A 286 -13.67 -19.00 -0.19
N ARG A 287 -14.26 -18.66 0.96
CA ARG A 287 -13.52 -18.58 2.22
C ARG A 287 -13.14 -19.99 2.71
N PRO A 288 -12.03 -20.16 3.46
CA PRO A 288 -11.69 -21.44 4.08
C PRO A 288 -12.84 -22.01 4.92
N GLY A 289 -13.01 -23.34 4.88
CA GLY A 289 -14.04 -24.05 5.63
C GLY A 289 -15.45 -24.06 5.02
N ILE A 290 -15.62 -23.63 3.76
CA ILE A 290 -16.83 -23.92 2.98
C ILE A 290 -16.59 -25.21 2.19
N THR A 291 -17.44 -26.21 2.39
CA THR A 291 -17.38 -27.47 1.64
C THR A 291 -18.03 -27.31 0.26
N PRO A 292 -17.57 -28.05 -0.78
CA PRO A 292 -18.18 -28.02 -2.11
C PRO A 292 -19.69 -28.28 -2.11
N GLY A 293 -20.17 -29.26 -1.35
CA GLY A 293 -21.62 -29.54 -1.23
C GLY A 293 -22.43 -28.34 -0.73
N ARG A 294 -21.99 -27.72 0.38
CA ARG A 294 -22.65 -26.52 0.93
C ARG A 294 -22.67 -25.35 -0.06
N TRP A 295 -21.63 -25.23 -0.89
CA TRP A 295 -21.58 -24.20 -1.93
C TRP A 295 -22.49 -24.52 -3.12
N LEU A 296 -22.58 -25.79 -3.53
CA LEU A 296 -23.51 -26.24 -4.57
C LEU A 296 -24.97 -26.03 -4.16
N ASP A 297 -25.35 -26.34 -2.92
CA ASP A 297 -26.69 -26.06 -2.38
C ASP A 297 -26.99 -24.55 -2.41
N ALA A 298 -26.01 -23.73 -2.01
CA ALA A 298 -26.12 -22.29 -2.01
C ALA A 298 -26.22 -21.68 -3.42
N LEU A 299 -25.56 -22.27 -4.42
CA LEU A 299 -25.68 -21.90 -5.83
C LEU A 299 -27.03 -22.32 -6.41
N ALA A 300 -27.50 -23.54 -6.13
CA ALA A 300 -28.80 -24.04 -6.58
C ALA A 300 -29.94 -23.14 -6.07
N ALA A 301 -29.89 -22.73 -4.79
CA ALA A 301 -30.82 -21.78 -4.19
C ALA A 301 -30.79 -20.36 -4.83
N LEU A 302 -29.74 -20.02 -5.58
CA LEU A 302 -29.60 -18.77 -6.34
C LEU A 302 -29.93 -18.93 -7.84
N GLY A 303 -30.36 -20.13 -8.28
CA GLY A 303 -30.54 -20.45 -9.70
C GLY A 303 -29.22 -20.47 -10.49
N GLY A 304 -28.10 -20.69 -9.80
CA GLY A 304 -26.76 -20.74 -10.38
C GLY A 304 -26.40 -22.09 -10.98
N ARG A 305 -25.54 -22.07 -12.00
CA ARG A 305 -24.94 -23.27 -12.61
C ARG A 305 -23.42 -23.22 -12.51
N VAL A 306 -22.78 -24.35 -12.26
CA VAL A 306 -21.31 -24.44 -12.31
C VAL A 306 -20.86 -24.56 -13.77
N ARG A 307 -19.83 -23.80 -14.13
CA ARG A 307 -19.16 -23.87 -15.43
C ARG A 307 -17.82 -24.61 -15.32
N TRP A 308 -17.12 -24.41 -14.21
CA TRP A 308 -15.86 -25.07 -13.86
C TRP A 308 -15.58 -24.90 -12.36
N ALA A 309 -14.83 -25.82 -11.77
CA ALA A 309 -14.29 -25.74 -10.43
C ALA A 309 -12.83 -26.21 -10.43
N ASP A 310 -11.99 -25.63 -9.58
CA ASP A 310 -10.63 -26.11 -9.39
C ASP A 310 -10.60 -27.37 -8.51
N ALA A 311 -9.48 -28.12 -8.57
CA ALA A 311 -9.34 -29.39 -7.84
C ALA A 311 -9.39 -29.25 -6.30
N SER A 312 -9.07 -28.08 -5.74
CA SER A 312 -9.21 -27.81 -4.29
C SER A 312 -10.63 -27.45 -3.88
N GLY A 313 -11.53 -27.17 -4.84
CA GLY A 313 -12.89 -26.71 -4.57
C GLY A 313 -12.96 -25.31 -3.95
N ALA A 314 -11.88 -24.52 -4.01
CA ALA A 314 -11.83 -23.15 -3.48
C ALA A 314 -12.23 -22.09 -4.52
N VAL A 315 -12.07 -22.39 -5.81
CA VAL A 315 -12.27 -21.46 -6.93
C VAL A 315 -13.27 -22.03 -7.93
N TRP A 316 -14.33 -21.27 -8.22
CA TRP A 316 -15.45 -21.69 -9.05
C TRP A 316 -15.75 -20.66 -10.12
N ALA A 317 -15.86 -21.11 -11.37
CA ALA A 317 -16.52 -20.35 -12.43
C ALA A 317 -18.00 -20.75 -12.44
N VAL A 318 -18.88 -19.78 -12.18
CA VAL A 318 -20.33 -20.01 -12.06
C VAL A 318 -21.09 -19.07 -12.97
N GLU A 319 -22.26 -19.53 -13.41
CA GLU A 319 -23.21 -18.74 -14.18
C GLU A 319 -24.45 -18.48 -13.33
N LEU A 320 -24.74 -17.22 -13.05
CA LEU A 320 -25.79 -16.79 -12.10
C LEU A 320 -26.73 -15.77 -12.74
N PRO A 321 -28.00 -15.67 -12.31
CA PRO A 321 -28.88 -14.58 -12.71
C PRO A 321 -28.27 -13.21 -12.36
N THR A 322 -28.39 -12.24 -13.26
CA THR A 322 -27.83 -10.89 -13.10
C THR A 322 -28.35 -10.14 -11.87
N ALA A 323 -29.55 -10.50 -11.39
CA ALA A 323 -30.18 -9.97 -10.18
C ALA A 323 -29.45 -10.36 -8.88
N VAL A 324 -28.65 -11.43 -8.86
CA VAL A 324 -27.95 -11.88 -7.65
C VAL A 324 -26.90 -10.86 -7.22
N GLY A 325 -26.91 -10.46 -5.94
CA GLY A 325 -25.99 -9.47 -5.39
C GLY A 325 -24.63 -10.07 -5.01
N THR A 326 -23.57 -9.25 -5.03
CA THR A 326 -22.27 -9.63 -4.44
C THR A 326 -22.41 -9.96 -2.96
N LEU A 327 -23.27 -9.24 -2.23
CA LEU A 327 -23.52 -9.51 -0.80
C LEU A 327 -24.21 -10.86 -0.56
N ASP A 328 -25.09 -11.31 -1.47
CA ASP A 328 -25.74 -12.63 -1.36
C ASP A 328 -24.73 -13.77 -1.45
N LEU A 329 -23.71 -13.61 -2.29
CA LEU A 329 -22.60 -14.55 -2.45
C LEU A 329 -21.66 -14.50 -1.24
N VAL A 330 -21.30 -13.31 -0.75
CA VAL A 330 -20.46 -13.14 0.46
C VAL A 330 -21.13 -13.76 1.69
N ALA A 331 -22.44 -13.54 1.87
CA ALA A 331 -23.22 -14.16 2.94
C ALA A 331 -23.24 -15.70 2.87
N ARG A 332 -23.03 -16.28 1.68
CA ARG A 332 -22.96 -17.72 1.41
C ARG A 332 -21.53 -18.28 1.38
N GLY A 333 -20.52 -17.45 1.66
CA GLY A 333 -19.13 -17.88 1.82
C GLY A 333 -18.16 -17.48 0.72
N ALA A 334 -18.58 -16.69 -0.27
CA ALA A 334 -17.65 -16.08 -1.22
C ALA A 334 -16.73 -15.06 -0.51
N LEU A 335 -15.41 -15.25 -0.61
CA LEU A 335 -14.40 -14.31 -0.15
C LEU A 335 -14.14 -13.23 -1.20
N VAL A 336 -14.02 -13.64 -2.48
CA VAL A 336 -13.80 -12.76 -3.63
C VAL A 336 -14.77 -13.13 -4.74
N THR A 337 -15.28 -12.12 -5.45
CA THR A 337 -16.00 -12.31 -6.71
C THR A 337 -15.42 -11.35 -7.74
N SER A 338 -15.36 -11.72 -9.02
CA SER A 338 -14.93 -10.80 -10.08
C SER A 338 -15.85 -9.58 -10.28
N ARG A 339 -16.98 -9.50 -9.55
CA ARG A 339 -17.89 -8.35 -9.46
C ARG A 339 -17.55 -7.36 -8.33
N ALA A 340 -16.69 -7.73 -7.38
CA ALA A 340 -16.31 -6.85 -6.27
C ALA A 340 -15.38 -5.73 -6.77
N GLY A 341 -15.91 -4.51 -6.91
CA GLY A 341 -15.25 -3.38 -7.57
C GLY A 341 -13.87 -2.98 -7.01
N ALA A 342 -13.53 -3.38 -5.79
CA ALA A 342 -12.20 -3.16 -5.21
C ALA A 342 -11.08 -4.00 -5.85
N LEU A 343 -11.42 -5.12 -6.52
CA LEU A 343 -10.46 -6.04 -7.17
C LEU A 343 -10.71 -6.23 -8.68
N ALA A 344 -11.78 -5.63 -9.22
CA ALA A 344 -12.17 -5.75 -10.62
C ALA A 344 -11.10 -5.26 -11.62
N GLY A 345 -10.18 -4.39 -11.19
CA GLY A 345 -9.11 -3.85 -12.05
C GLY A 345 -8.09 -4.88 -12.53
N CYS A 346 -7.84 -5.95 -11.77
CA CYS A 346 -6.82 -6.96 -12.12
C CYS A 346 -7.40 -8.22 -12.79
N LEU A 347 -8.67 -8.56 -12.52
CA LEU A 347 -9.35 -9.74 -13.08
C LEU A 347 -10.31 -9.41 -14.24
N GLY A 348 -10.64 -8.13 -14.46
CA GLY A 348 -11.52 -7.71 -15.57
C GLY A 348 -10.87 -7.72 -16.96
N TRP A 349 -9.56 -8.01 -17.06
CA TRP A 349 -8.82 -8.00 -18.32
C TRP A 349 -9.07 -9.26 -19.17
N THR A 350 -9.34 -10.41 -18.54
CA THR A 350 -9.68 -11.66 -19.25
C THR A 350 -11.17 -11.72 -19.59
N ARG A 351 -11.64 -10.82 -20.47
CA ARG A 351 -12.88 -11.08 -21.21
C ARG A 351 -12.56 -12.02 -22.36
N ALA A 352 -13.07 -13.25 -22.30
CA ALA A 352 -13.20 -14.06 -23.49
C ALA A 352 -14.28 -13.42 -24.37
N GLU A 353 -13.91 -12.97 -25.57
CA GLU A 353 -14.89 -12.67 -26.60
C GLU A 353 -15.57 -13.97 -26.99
N ALA A 354 -16.91 -13.98 -26.97
CA ALA A 354 -17.67 -15.08 -27.54
C ALA A 354 -17.46 -15.07 -29.06
N PRO A 355 -17.14 -16.21 -29.71
CA PRO A 355 -17.14 -16.29 -31.16
C PRO A 355 -18.51 -15.88 -31.69
N GLY A 356 -18.52 -14.89 -32.59
CA GLY A 356 -19.71 -14.53 -33.35
C GLY A 356 -20.13 -15.65 -34.31
N VAL A 357 -21.39 -15.56 -34.72
CA VAL A 357 -22.08 -16.39 -35.74
C VAL A 357 -21.22 -16.74 -36.93
#